data_AF-A0A831TIH1-F1
#
_entry.id   AF-A0A831TIH1-F1
#
_cell.length_a   1.000
_cell.length_b   1.000
_cell.length_c   1.000
_cell.angle_alpha   90.00
_cell.angle_beta   90.00
_cell.angle_gamma   90.00
#
_symmetry.space_group_name_H-M   'P 1'
#
loop_
_entity.id
_entity.type
_entity.pdbx_description
1 polymer ?
#
loop_
_entity_poly.entity_id
_entity_poly.type
_entity_poly.pdbx_seq_one_letter_code
_entity_poly.pdbx_strand_id
1 'polypeptide(L)'
;MAEITIASDSCEPSERESEPDEDALVPDIRHTEKPVAREIPEAKGEDVHATGEPGARAEMHYRRALELLIESEIPFLVGGAYAMREYVGISRWTKDLDLFCPRTEVERVLEVLTAAGWQVELTDPVWLAKARWHDLLIDVLFNSGNGLHPVNQRWFQRAPAVRVFGSLVRLVPVEEMILSKAYVQERDRYDGPDIHHLILKHGRTIDWSHLIALLEPHWEVLLAHLVNFRFVYPSEHERIPPWVMRELLGRVEQQLVSQPVAEPVCRGTLLSRTEYEIDVQEWGFRDARAQLLSS
;
A
#
# COMPACT_ATOMS: atom_id res chain seq x y z
N MET A 1 -39.87 7.26 58.92
CA MET A 1 -40.95 8.11 59.46
C MET A 1 -40.35 9.09 60.46
N ALA A 2 -39.98 10.27 59.95
CA ALA A 2 -39.96 11.58 60.60
C ALA A 2 -39.43 12.57 59.55
N GLU A 3 -40.34 13.36 58.99
CA GLU A 3 -40.08 14.53 58.13
C GLU A 3 -39.54 15.70 58.97
N ILE A 4 -38.86 16.67 58.34
CA ILE A 4 -39.18 18.12 58.40
C ILE A 4 -38.33 18.90 57.36
N THR A 5 -39.09 19.40 56.38
CA THR A 5 -39.11 20.65 55.59
C THR A 5 -38.00 21.74 55.69
N ILE A 6 -37.38 21.97 54.53
CA ILE A 6 -37.10 23.21 53.75
C ILE A 6 -37.30 24.60 54.40
N ALA A 7 -36.31 25.49 54.25
CA ALA A 7 -36.51 26.91 53.93
C ALA A 7 -35.38 27.44 53.05
N SER A 8 -35.76 28.07 51.95
CA SER A 8 -34.98 28.79 50.95
C SER A 8 -34.73 30.24 51.37
N ASP A 9 -33.59 30.82 51.00
CA ASP A 9 -33.57 32.22 50.57
C ASP A 9 -32.39 32.53 49.64
N SER A 10 -32.62 33.50 48.77
CA SER A 10 -31.91 33.78 47.52
C SER A 10 -31.25 35.16 47.48
N CYS A 11 -30.31 35.31 46.54
CA CYS A 11 -29.86 36.53 45.84
C CYS A 11 -28.48 37.12 46.19
N GLU A 12 -27.67 37.26 45.13
CA GLU A 12 -26.28 37.70 44.90
C GLU A 12 -26.07 39.25 45.02
N PRO A 13 -24.94 39.86 44.59
CA PRO A 13 -23.53 39.43 44.44
C PRO A 13 -22.54 40.38 45.16
N SER A 14 -21.26 40.01 45.31
CA SER A 14 -20.18 40.99 45.41
C SER A 14 -18.89 40.54 44.74
N GLU A 15 -18.47 41.36 43.79
CA GLU A 15 -17.26 41.32 42.97
C GLU A 15 -15.96 41.17 43.79
N ARG A 16 -15.05 40.29 43.32
CA ARG A 16 -13.76 40.71 42.76
C ARG A 16 -12.98 39.52 42.22
N GLU A 17 -12.68 39.63 40.93
CA GLU A 17 -11.73 38.83 40.18
C GLU A 17 -10.31 39.02 40.72
N SER A 18 -9.53 37.94 40.73
CA SER A 18 -8.08 37.96 40.85
C SER A 18 -7.51 36.97 39.85
N GLU A 19 -7.04 37.50 38.73
CA GLU A 19 -6.21 36.83 37.73
C GLU A 19 -4.89 36.35 38.35
N PRO A 20 -4.33 35.22 37.91
CA PRO A 20 -2.91 34.94 38.09
C PRO A 20 -2.10 35.33 36.85
N ASP A 21 -1.19 36.28 37.06
CA ASP A 21 0.10 36.53 36.39
C ASP A 21 0.32 35.91 34.99
N GLU A 22 0.08 36.71 33.95
CA GLU A 22 0.74 36.59 32.65
C GLU A 22 2.19 37.12 32.75
N ASP A 23 3.11 36.34 33.30
CA ASP A 23 4.54 36.53 32.99
C ASP A 23 5.37 35.26 33.25
N ALA A 24 5.26 34.31 32.32
CA ALA A 24 6.19 33.19 32.20
C ALA A 24 6.57 32.98 30.73
N LEU A 25 7.47 33.86 30.25
CA LEU A 25 8.55 33.58 29.30
C LEU A 25 8.27 32.49 28.26
N VAL A 26 7.68 32.89 27.14
CA VAL A 26 7.71 32.14 25.88
C VAL A 26 9.18 32.01 25.43
N PRO A 27 9.74 30.80 25.24
CA PRO A 27 11.07 30.68 24.66
C PRO A 27 11.01 31.10 23.19
N ASP A 28 11.86 32.06 22.84
CA ASP A 28 12.24 32.47 21.50
C ASP A 28 12.63 31.24 20.65
N ILE A 29 11.69 30.74 19.83
CA ILE A 29 11.91 29.68 18.86
C ILE A 29 12.73 30.26 17.71
N ARG A 30 14.03 30.41 17.95
CA ARG A 30 15.00 30.63 16.88
C ARG A 30 15.02 29.40 16.01
N HIS A 31 14.69 29.61 14.74
CA HIS A 31 14.91 28.73 13.60
C HIS A 31 16.01 27.69 13.84
N THR A 32 15.62 26.50 14.28
CA THR A 32 16.39 25.30 14.01
C THR A 32 16.04 24.89 12.59
N GLU A 33 17.06 24.76 11.74
CA GLU A 33 16.89 24.33 10.36
C GLU A 33 16.07 23.04 10.34
N LYS A 34 14.91 23.09 9.66
CA LYS A 34 14.08 21.91 9.40
C LYS A 34 14.99 20.81 8.81
N PRO A 35 14.94 19.57 9.31
CA PRO A 35 15.49 18.47 8.53
C PRO A 35 14.70 18.46 7.22
N VAL A 36 15.37 18.72 6.10
CA VAL A 36 14.78 18.59 4.78
C VAL A 36 14.39 17.12 4.65
N ALA A 37 13.09 16.84 4.81
CA ALA A 37 12.52 15.56 4.42
C ALA A 37 12.94 15.34 2.97
N ARG A 38 13.77 14.32 2.73
CA ARG A 38 14.08 13.88 1.37
C ARG A 38 12.75 13.56 0.71
N GLU A 39 12.39 14.32 -0.34
CA GLU A 39 11.33 13.96 -1.26
C GLU A 39 11.62 12.53 -1.73
N ILE A 40 10.81 11.58 -1.27
CA ILE A 40 10.84 10.23 -1.81
C ILE A 40 10.11 10.32 -3.13
N PRO A 41 10.69 9.85 -4.24
CA PRO A 41 9.99 9.95 -5.51
C PRO A 41 8.76 9.06 -5.43
N GLU A 42 7.60 9.69 -5.47
CA GLU A 42 6.33 8.99 -5.55
C GLU A 42 6.35 8.14 -6.83
N ALA A 43 5.93 6.88 -6.73
CA ALA A 43 5.35 6.23 -7.90
C ALA A 43 3.96 6.86 -8.13
N LYS A 44 3.96 8.12 -8.54
CA LYS A 44 2.88 8.63 -9.35
C LYS A 44 2.93 7.80 -10.63
N GLY A 45 2.12 6.75 -10.68
CA GLY A 45 1.54 6.36 -11.95
C GLY A 45 0.84 7.63 -12.43
N GLU A 46 1.30 8.19 -13.55
CA GLU A 46 0.55 9.29 -14.15
C GLU A 46 -0.83 8.71 -14.46
N ASP A 47 -1.85 9.10 -13.70
CA ASP A 47 -3.24 8.76 -13.98
C ASP A 47 -3.65 9.49 -15.27
N VAL A 48 -3.26 8.89 -16.39
CA VAL A 48 -3.82 9.16 -17.71
C VAL A 48 -4.83 8.06 -17.95
N HIS A 49 -6.08 8.35 -17.62
CA HIS A 49 -7.25 7.66 -18.15
C HIS A 49 -7.29 7.84 -19.69
N ALA A 50 -6.42 7.12 -20.40
CA ALA A 50 -6.57 6.87 -21.81
C ALA A 50 -7.12 5.45 -21.99
N THR A 51 -8.20 5.32 -22.72
CA THR A 51 -8.71 4.02 -23.18
C THR A 51 -7.99 3.68 -24.48
N GLY A 52 -7.06 2.72 -24.46
CA GLY A 52 -6.30 2.33 -25.64
C GLY A 52 -5.32 1.17 -25.39
N GLU A 53 -4.96 0.46 -26.46
CA GLU A 53 -3.80 -0.45 -26.46
C GLU A 53 -2.52 0.36 -26.65
N PRO A 54 -1.35 -0.09 -26.14
CA PRO A 54 -0.09 0.55 -26.45
C PRO A 54 0.09 0.63 -27.96
N GLY A 55 0.51 1.78 -28.48
CA GLY A 55 0.84 1.88 -29.91
C GLY A 55 1.90 0.83 -30.26
N ALA A 56 1.91 0.31 -31.49
CA ALA A 56 2.81 -0.77 -31.91
C ALA A 56 4.30 -0.54 -31.58
N ARG A 57 4.72 0.74 -31.52
CA ARG A 57 6.08 1.14 -31.09
C ARG A 57 6.32 0.88 -29.60
N ALA A 58 5.36 1.18 -28.73
CA ALA A 58 5.47 0.92 -27.30
C ALA A 58 5.55 -0.58 -27.02
N GLU A 59 4.67 -1.38 -27.64
CA GLU A 59 4.71 -2.84 -27.50
C GLU A 59 6.04 -3.43 -27.96
N MET A 60 6.63 -2.90 -29.04
CA MET A 60 7.94 -3.35 -29.52
C MET A 60 9.03 -3.14 -28.46
N HIS A 61 9.07 -1.96 -27.82
CA HIS A 61 10.09 -1.65 -26.82
C HIS A 61 9.90 -2.49 -25.55
N TYR A 62 8.66 -2.68 -25.08
CA TYR A 62 8.39 -3.57 -23.94
C TYR A 62 8.69 -5.02 -24.26
N ARG A 63 8.27 -5.52 -25.42
CA ARG A 63 8.61 -6.87 -25.89
C ARG A 63 10.11 -7.07 -25.86
N ARG A 64 10.87 -6.14 -26.42
CA ARG A 64 12.34 -6.24 -26.47
C ARG A 64 12.96 -6.27 -25.09
N ALA A 65 12.47 -5.45 -24.14
CA ALA A 65 12.92 -5.48 -22.76
C ALA A 65 12.64 -6.85 -22.10
N LEU A 66 11.42 -7.38 -22.26
CA LEU A 66 11.04 -8.70 -21.72
C LEU A 66 11.89 -9.82 -22.32
N GLU A 67 12.10 -9.83 -23.64
CA GLU A 67 12.95 -10.81 -24.32
C GLU A 67 14.37 -10.81 -23.78
N LEU A 68 14.98 -9.63 -23.60
CA LEU A 68 16.33 -9.50 -23.07
C LEU A 68 16.45 -9.99 -21.62
N LEU A 69 15.45 -9.71 -20.78
CA LEU A 69 15.41 -10.21 -19.40
C LEU A 69 15.27 -11.74 -19.36
N ILE A 70 14.47 -12.32 -20.27
CA ILE A 70 14.33 -13.78 -20.43
C ILE A 70 15.64 -14.40 -20.91
N GLU A 71 16.28 -13.83 -21.95
CA GLU A 71 17.57 -14.27 -22.50
C GLU A 71 18.69 -14.21 -21.44
N SER A 72 18.59 -13.27 -20.50
CA SER A 72 19.55 -13.09 -19.39
C SER A 72 19.27 -13.99 -18.19
N GLU A 73 18.25 -14.85 -18.26
CA GLU A 73 17.82 -15.76 -17.18
C GLU A 73 17.56 -15.04 -15.85
N ILE A 74 17.04 -13.81 -15.92
CA ILE A 74 16.69 -13.02 -14.72
C ILE A 74 15.27 -13.42 -14.27
N PRO A 75 15.07 -13.80 -13.00
CA PRO A 75 13.74 -14.10 -12.51
C PRO A 75 12.96 -12.81 -12.24
N PHE A 76 11.91 -12.59 -13.03
CA PHE A 76 10.95 -11.50 -12.85
C PHE A 76 9.51 -11.97 -13.05
N LEU A 77 8.57 -11.17 -12.56
CA LEU A 77 7.13 -11.32 -12.76
C LEU A 77 6.58 -10.03 -13.38
N VAL A 78 5.51 -10.14 -14.16
CA VAL A 78 4.77 -8.98 -14.68
C VAL A 78 3.56 -8.72 -13.79
N GLY A 79 3.41 -7.49 -13.32
CA GLY A 79 2.32 -7.07 -12.43
C GLY A 79 1.47 -5.94 -13.01
N GLY A 80 0.95 -5.11 -12.10
CA GLY A 80 0.27 -3.86 -12.42
C GLY A 80 -0.88 -4.00 -13.42
N ALA A 81 -1.01 -3.01 -14.32
CA ALA A 81 -2.15 -2.94 -15.23
C ALA A 81 -2.19 -4.11 -16.24
N TYR A 82 -1.04 -4.64 -16.66
CA TYR A 82 -0.99 -5.80 -17.55
C TYR A 82 -1.51 -7.06 -16.86
N ALA A 83 -1.07 -7.34 -15.63
CA ALA A 83 -1.63 -8.45 -14.86
C ALA A 83 -3.12 -8.25 -14.58
N MET A 84 -3.56 -7.03 -14.26
CA MET A 84 -4.98 -6.71 -14.09
C MET A 84 -5.78 -6.98 -15.37
N ARG A 85 -5.28 -6.62 -16.55
CA ARG A 85 -5.95 -6.91 -17.82
C ARG A 85 -6.16 -8.40 -17.99
N GLU A 86 -5.13 -9.22 -17.75
CA GLU A 86 -5.24 -10.68 -17.88
C GLU A 86 -6.19 -11.28 -16.83
N TYR A 87 -6.16 -10.80 -15.58
CA TYR A 87 -7.00 -11.35 -14.52
C TYR A 87 -8.46 -10.91 -14.58
N VAL A 88 -8.72 -9.64 -14.89
CA VAL A 88 -10.06 -9.06 -14.74
C VAL A 88 -10.66 -8.52 -16.03
N GLY A 89 -9.91 -8.52 -17.14
CA GLY A 89 -10.36 -8.03 -18.45
C GLY A 89 -10.46 -6.51 -18.54
N ILE A 90 -10.00 -5.79 -17.52
CA ILE A 90 -9.98 -4.33 -17.51
C ILE A 90 -8.72 -3.87 -18.23
N SER A 91 -8.89 -3.35 -19.46
CA SER A 91 -7.80 -2.72 -20.20
C SER A 91 -7.81 -1.22 -19.94
N ARG A 92 -6.94 -0.76 -19.04
CA ARG A 92 -6.55 0.65 -18.93
C ARG A 92 -5.26 0.80 -19.72
N TRP A 93 -5.19 1.78 -20.62
CA TRP A 93 -3.89 2.09 -21.20
C TRP A 93 -2.97 2.54 -20.07
N THR A 94 -1.76 2.01 -20.05
CA THR A 94 -0.71 2.47 -19.15
C THR A 94 0.56 2.69 -19.96
N LYS A 95 1.30 3.74 -19.60
CA LYS A 95 2.67 3.98 -20.07
C LYS A 95 3.69 3.17 -19.28
N ASP A 96 3.23 2.36 -18.33
CA ASP A 96 4.07 1.75 -17.31
C ASP A 96 3.98 0.23 -17.45
N LEU A 97 5.13 -0.44 -17.54
CA LEU A 97 5.25 -1.89 -17.40
C LEU A 97 5.83 -2.19 -16.02
N ASP A 98 5.03 -2.83 -15.16
CA ASP A 98 5.45 -3.22 -13.83
C ASP A 98 6.14 -4.59 -13.83
N LEU A 99 7.42 -4.61 -13.47
CA LEU A 99 8.24 -5.80 -13.27
C LEU A 99 8.52 -5.99 -11.79
N PHE A 100 8.25 -7.19 -11.27
CA PHE A 100 8.54 -7.57 -9.90
C PHE A 100 9.70 -8.54 -9.88
N CYS A 101 10.75 -8.26 -9.11
CA CYS A 101 11.90 -9.14 -8.98
C CYS A 101 12.49 -9.09 -7.56
N PRO A 102 13.19 -10.16 -7.10
CA PRO A 102 13.93 -10.08 -5.84
C PRO A 102 14.93 -8.94 -5.84
N ARG A 103 15.16 -8.31 -4.69
CA ARG A 103 16.15 -7.21 -4.57
C ARG A 103 17.54 -7.58 -5.11
N THR A 104 17.95 -8.84 -4.94
CA THR A 104 19.24 -9.34 -5.43
C THR A 104 19.38 -9.30 -6.96
N GLU A 105 18.28 -9.18 -7.70
CA GLU A 105 18.26 -9.16 -9.16
C GLU A 105 18.15 -7.76 -9.75
N VAL A 106 17.87 -6.74 -8.93
CA VAL A 106 17.59 -5.37 -9.41
C VAL A 106 18.76 -4.83 -10.23
N GLU A 107 20.00 -4.97 -9.76
CA GLU A 107 21.18 -4.50 -10.49
C GLU A 107 21.29 -5.16 -11.87
N ARG A 108 21.08 -6.48 -11.96
CA ARG A 108 21.08 -7.22 -13.23
C ARG A 108 19.97 -6.75 -14.17
N VAL A 109 18.77 -6.49 -13.64
CA VAL A 109 17.65 -5.93 -14.43
C VAL A 109 18.06 -4.57 -15.02
N LEU A 110 18.60 -3.68 -14.19
CA LEU A 110 18.98 -2.34 -14.62
C LEU A 110 20.14 -2.35 -15.62
N GLU A 111 21.11 -3.25 -15.48
CA GLU A 111 22.20 -3.46 -16.46
C GLU A 111 21.64 -3.87 -17.82
N VAL A 112 20.73 -4.84 -17.86
CA VAL A 112 20.08 -5.30 -19.10
C VAL A 112 19.27 -4.18 -19.75
N LEU A 113 18.48 -3.44 -18.96
CA LEU A 113 17.68 -2.32 -19.48
C LEU A 113 18.58 -1.18 -19.99
N THR A 114 19.68 -0.88 -19.30
CA THR A 114 20.68 0.11 -19.74
C THR A 114 21.32 -0.30 -21.06
N ALA A 115 21.72 -1.57 -21.20
CA ALA A 115 22.28 -2.11 -22.44
C ALA A 115 21.28 -2.08 -23.61
N ALA A 116 19.98 -2.16 -23.30
CA ALA A 116 18.88 -1.98 -24.26
C ALA A 116 18.56 -0.50 -24.56
N GLY A 117 19.30 0.43 -23.94
CA GLY A 117 19.22 1.88 -24.15
C GLY A 117 18.17 2.61 -23.31
N TRP A 118 17.59 1.95 -22.29
CA TRP A 118 16.73 2.63 -21.32
C TRP A 118 17.57 3.48 -20.36
N GLN A 119 17.02 4.63 -19.96
CA GLN A 119 17.58 5.45 -18.89
C GLN A 119 17.10 4.90 -17.55
N VAL A 120 18.00 4.32 -16.76
CA VAL A 120 17.66 3.67 -15.49
C VAL A 120 17.99 4.56 -14.29
N GLU A 121 17.20 4.43 -13.25
CA GLU A 121 17.38 5.12 -11.98
C GLU A 121 16.90 4.24 -10.83
N LEU A 122 17.71 4.09 -9.77
CA LEU A 122 17.23 3.53 -8.50
C LEU A 122 16.49 4.64 -7.74
N THR A 123 15.22 4.77 -8.06
CA THR A 123 14.35 5.86 -7.60
C THR A 123 14.11 5.81 -6.08
N ASP A 124 13.85 4.64 -5.53
CA ASP A 124 13.75 4.42 -4.09
C ASP A 124 14.57 3.18 -3.69
N PRO A 125 15.56 3.33 -2.80
CA PRO A 125 16.45 2.22 -2.44
C PRO A 125 15.75 1.11 -1.65
N VAL A 126 14.50 1.29 -1.21
CA VAL A 126 13.73 0.28 -0.46
C VAL A 126 12.87 -0.58 -1.39
N TRP A 127 12.34 -0.03 -2.49
CA TRP A 127 11.30 -0.74 -3.23
C TRP A 127 11.23 -0.52 -4.74
N LEU A 128 11.82 0.53 -5.31
CA LEU A 128 11.56 0.93 -6.70
C LEU A 128 12.82 1.38 -7.46
N ALA A 129 13.02 0.79 -8.63
CA ALA A 129 13.82 1.39 -9.68
C ALA A 129 12.94 1.66 -10.90
N LYS A 130 13.36 2.63 -11.73
CA LYS A 130 12.64 3.01 -12.94
C LYS A 130 13.56 2.93 -14.15
N ALA A 131 13.03 2.48 -15.28
CA ALA A 131 13.69 2.57 -16.57
C ALA A 131 12.80 3.35 -17.54
N ARG A 132 13.34 4.39 -18.16
CA ARG A 132 12.60 5.30 -19.03
C ARG A 132 13.12 5.23 -20.47
N TRP A 133 12.19 5.19 -21.41
CA TRP A 133 12.45 5.35 -22.83
C TRP A 133 11.43 6.32 -23.41
N HIS A 134 11.82 7.58 -23.61
CA HIS A 134 10.90 8.65 -24.03
C HIS A 134 9.70 8.75 -23.07
N ASP A 135 8.49 8.45 -23.56
CA ASP A 135 7.23 8.44 -22.82
C ASP A 135 6.89 7.08 -22.19
N LEU A 136 7.72 6.06 -22.41
CA LEU A 136 7.54 4.72 -21.84
C LEU A 136 8.29 4.58 -20.53
N LEU A 137 7.66 3.91 -19.58
CA LEU A 137 8.21 3.58 -18.27
C LEU A 137 8.17 2.07 -18.03
N ILE A 138 9.22 1.57 -17.38
CA ILE A 138 9.23 0.27 -16.72
C ILE A 138 9.51 0.54 -15.24
N ASP A 139 8.57 0.15 -14.38
CA ASP A 139 8.77 0.15 -12.94
C ASP A 139 9.34 -1.22 -12.54
N VAL A 140 10.48 -1.22 -11.87
CA VAL A 140 11.14 -2.42 -11.34
C VAL A 140 10.94 -2.43 -9.83
N LEU A 141 9.91 -3.14 -9.40
CA LEU A 141 9.49 -3.27 -8.01
C LEU A 141 10.18 -4.47 -7.36
N PHE A 142 10.75 -4.26 -6.18
CA PHE A 142 11.40 -5.32 -5.40
C PHE A 142 10.95 -5.39 -3.94
N ASN A 143 10.06 -4.47 -3.55
CA ASN A 143 9.35 -4.44 -2.28
C ASN A 143 8.04 -3.64 -2.46
N SER A 144 7.19 -3.59 -1.44
CA SER A 144 6.08 -2.64 -1.37
C SER A 144 6.59 -1.24 -0.96
N GLY A 145 5.87 -0.18 -1.32
CA GLY A 145 6.23 1.20 -0.98
C GLY A 145 6.28 1.50 0.53
N ASN A 146 5.66 0.64 1.36
CA ASN A 146 5.76 0.69 2.81
C ASN A 146 6.91 -0.17 3.40
N GLY A 147 7.66 -0.89 2.54
CA GLY A 147 8.84 -1.68 2.91
C GLY A 147 8.57 -3.08 3.46
N LEU A 148 7.30 -3.49 3.60
CA LEU A 148 6.90 -4.72 4.32
C LEU A 148 6.98 -6.02 3.49
N HIS A 149 6.86 -5.92 2.16
CA HIS A 149 6.58 -7.07 1.31
C HIS A 149 7.64 -7.24 0.22
N PRO A 150 8.87 -7.65 0.59
CA PRO A 150 9.93 -7.89 -0.38
C PRO A 150 9.53 -9.02 -1.32
N VAL A 151 9.76 -8.80 -2.61
CA VAL A 151 9.57 -9.84 -3.63
C VAL A 151 10.58 -10.95 -3.35
N ASN A 152 10.10 -12.17 -3.19
CA ASN A 152 10.92 -13.31 -2.86
C ASN A 152 10.54 -14.54 -3.69
N GLN A 153 11.32 -15.62 -3.57
CA GLN A 153 11.15 -16.82 -4.38
C GLN A 153 9.76 -17.48 -4.26
N ARG A 154 9.01 -17.24 -3.17
CA ARG A 154 7.67 -17.81 -3.00
C ARG A 154 6.66 -17.23 -3.99
N TRP A 155 6.83 -15.98 -4.41
CA TRP A 155 5.96 -15.34 -5.40
C TRP A 155 5.96 -16.14 -6.72
N PHE A 156 7.10 -16.71 -7.09
CA PHE A 156 7.30 -17.45 -8.34
C PHE A 156 6.67 -18.84 -8.34
N GLN A 157 6.38 -19.41 -7.16
CA GLN A 157 5.86 -20.78 -7.02
C GLN A 157 4.44 -20.92 -7.57
N ARG A 158 3.65 -19.85 -7.49
CA ARG A 158 2.23 -19.81 -7.90
C ARG A 158 1.98 -18.90 -9.10
N ALA A 159 3.06 -18.39 -9.70
CA ALA A 159 3.00 -17.42 -10.78
C ALA A 159 2.55 -18.07 -12.10
N PRO A 160 1.36 -17.71 -12.64
CA PRO A 160 0.86 -18.30 -13.87
C PRO A 160 1.67 -17.80 -15.08
N ALA A 161 1.91 -18.68 -16.05
CA ALA A 161 2.57 -18.32 -17.30
C ALA A 161 1.54 -17.83 -18.33
N VAL A 162 1.79 -16.67 -18.92
CA VAL A 162 0.91 -16.05 -19.93
C VAL A 162 1.75 -15.37 -21.02
N ARG A 163 1.12 -14.99 -22.13
CA ARG A 163 1.77 -14.19 -23.17
C ARG A 163 1.48 -12.71 -22.96
N VAL A 164 2.51 -11.94 -22.65
CA VAL A 164 2.46 -10.46 -22.62
C VAL A 164 3.31 -9.94 -23.77
N PHE A 165 2.71 -9.14 -24.65
CA PHE A 165 3.32 -8.69 -25.90
C PHE A 165 3.89 -9.81 -26.77
N GLY A 166 3.38 -11.04 -26.68
CA GLY A 166 3.90 -12.21 -27.41
C GLY A 166 5.00 -12.98 -26.68
N SER A 167 5.64 -12.39 -25.67
CA SER A 167 6.65 -13.04 -24.82
C SER A 167 5.97 -13.90 -23.76
N LEU A 168 6.44 -15.14 -23.58
CA LEU A 168 5.97 -16.02 -22.52
C LEU A 168 6.61 -15.58 -21.19
N VAL A 169 5.82 -14.96 -20.32
CA VAL A 169 6.24 -14.43 -19.02
C VAL A 169 5.40 -15.04 -17.91
N ARG A 170 5.78 -14.78 -16.65
CA ARG A 170 4.97 -15.13 -15.49
C ARG A 170 4.33 -13.87 -14.91
N LEU A 171 3.07 -13.96 -14.48
CA LEU A 171 2.42 -12.86 -13.77
C LEU A 171 2.68 -12.94 -12.27
N VAL A 172 2.61 -11.80 -11.59
CA VAL A 172 2.40 -11.79 -10.13
C VAL A 172 1.11 -12.57 -9.83
N PRO A 173 1.13 -13.57 -8.93
CA PRO A 173 -0.09 -14.33 -8.60
C PRO A 173 -1.17 -13.42 -7.99
N VAL A 174 -2.43 -13.87 -8.03
CA VAL A 174 -3.58 -13.04 -7.64
C VAL A 174 -3.47 -12.57 -6.18
N GLU A 175 -2.99 -13.41 -5.28
CA GLU A 175 -2.82 -13.08 -3.87
C GLU A 175 -1.75 -12.01 -3.65
N GLU A 176 -0.61 -12.12 -4.33
CA GLU A 176 0.46 -11.13 -4.30
C GLU A 176 0.06 -9.83 -5.02
N MET A 177 -0.81 -9.88 -6.05
CA MET A 177 -1.41 -8.68 -6.65
C MET A 177 -2.35 -7.97 -5.67
N ILE A 178 -3.09 -8.71 -4.84
CA ILE A 178 -3.87 -8.12 -3.74
C ILE A 178 -2.92 -7.50 -2.71
N LEU A 179 -1.88 -8.22 -2.29
CA LEU A 179 -0.88 -7.75 -1.34
C LEU A 179 -0.22 -6.44 -1.80
N SER A 180 0.21 -6.36 -3.06
CA SER A 180 0.90 -5.18 -3.60
C SER A 180 0.03 -3.92 -3.62
N LYS A 181 -1.28 -4.09 -3.48
CA LYS A 181 -2.29 -3.02 -3.54
C LYS A 181 -2.93 -2.72 -2.19
N ALA A 182 -2.92 -3.68 -1.25
CA ALA A 182 -3.70 -3.62 -0.01
C ALA A 182 -3.40 -2.39 0.87
N TYR A 183 -2.16 -1.94 0.86
CA TYR A 183 -1.69 -0.82 1.67
C TYR A 183 -1.72 0.52 0.95
N VAL A 184 -2.10 0.58 -0.34
CA VAL A 184 -2.14 1.85 -1.09
C VAL A 184 -3.47 2.54 -0.78
N GLN A 185 -3.43 3.43 0.23
CA GLN A 185 -4.58 4.20 0.71
C GLN A 185 -4.19 5.65 0.97
N GLU A 186 -3.44 6.24 0.05
CA GLU A 186 -3.11 7.67 0.05
C GLU A 186 -4.36 8.49 -0.29
N ARG A 187 -4.35 9.77 0.09
CA ARG A 187 -5.46 10.68 -0.20
C ARG A 187 -5.75 10.84 -1.69
N ASP A 188 -4.71 10.86 -2.51
CA ASP A 188 -4.79 11.00 -3.96
C ASP A 188 -4.70 9.66 -4.70
N ARG A 189 -4.41 8.55 -4.00
CA ARG A 189 -4.29 7.23 -4.60
C ARG A 189 -4.80 6.11 -3.69
N TYR A 190 -5.82 5.40 -4.17
CA TYR A 190 -6.41 4.25 -3.49
C TYR A 190 -6.62 3.08 -4.46
N ASP A 191 -5.93 1.95 -4.22
CA ASP A 191 -5.97 0.78 -5.11
C ASP A 191 -7.08 -0.24 -4.73
N GLY A 192 -7.93 0.06 -3.75
CA GLY A 192 -9.00 -0.86 -3.30
C GLY A 192 -9.95 -1.39 -4.40
N PRO A 193 -10.39 -0.56 -5.39
CA PRO A 193 -11.19 -1.07 -6.50
C PRO A 193 -10.53 -2.21 -7.28
N ASP A 194 -9.21 -2.16 -7.48
CA ASP A 194 -8.47 -3.22 -8.17
C ASP A 194 -8.50 -4.53 -7.37
N ILE A 195 -8.35 -4.46 -6.05
CA ILE A 195 -8.49 -5.62 -5.14
C ILE A 195 -9.89 -6.21 -5.22
N HIS A 196 -10.92 -5.37 -5.19
CA HIS A 196 -12.30 -5.84 -5.27
C HIS A 196 -12.59 -6.53 -6.61
N HIS A 197 -12.03 -6.03 -7.72
CA HIS A 197 -12.15 -6.68 -9.03
C HIS A 197 -11.45 -8.04 -9.06
N LEU A 198 -10.27 -8.17 -8.44
CA LEU A 198 -9.58 -9.46 -8.30
C LEU A 198 -10.43 -10.45 -7.51
N ILE A 199 -11.00 -10.04 -6.37
CA ILE A 199 -11.89 -10.91 -5.57
C ILE A 199 -13.15 -11.29 -6.35
N LEU A 200 -13.76 -10.35 -7.08
CA LEU A 200 -14.95 -10.63 -7.88
C LEU A 200 -14.69 -11.74 -8.92
N LYS A 201 -13.53 -11.70 -9.59
CA LYS A 201 -13.19 -12.65 -10.66
C LYS A 201 -12.56 -13.93 -10.15
N HIS A 202 -11.76 -13.87 -9.10
CA HIS A 202 -10.90 -14.95 -8.62
C HIS A 202 -11.18 -15.40 -7.19
N GLY A 203 -12.20 -14.88 -6.51
CA GLY A 203 -12.49 -15.24 -5.10
C GLY A 203 -12.60 -16.74 -4.82
N ARG A 204 -13.02 -17.53 -5.82
CA ARG A 204 -13.09 -19.00 -5.72
C ARG A 204 -11.75 -19.72 -5.96
N THR A 205 -10.77 -19.07 -6.57
CA THR A 205 -9.45 -19.63 -6.91
C THR A 205 -8.33 -19.09 -6.03
N ILE A 206 -8.56 -17.98 -5.31
CA ILE A 206 -7.67 -17.47 -4.28
C ILE A 206 -7.47 -18.54 -3.19
N ASP A 207 -6.21 -18.79 -2.86
CA ASP A 207 -5.82 -19.45 -1.63
C ASP A 207 -5.88 -18.44 -0.49
N TRP A 208 -7.03 -18.43 0.19
CA TRP A 208 -7.31 -17.51 1.28
C TRP A 208 -6.42 -17.71 2.49
N SER A 209 -5.91 -18.94 2.73
CA SER A 209 -4.99 -19.20 3.84
C SER A 209 -3.65 -18.54 3.57
N HIS A 210 -3.15 -18.66 2.32
CA HIS A 210 -1.95 -17.96 1.88
C HIS A 210 -2.13 -16.44 1.91
N LEU A 211 -3.26 -15.91 1.42
CA LEU A 211 -3.52 -14.48 1.42
C LEU A 211 -3.56 -13.89 2.84
N ILE A 212 -4.22 -14.56 3.80
CA ILE A 212 -4.19 -14.13 5.20
C ILE A 212 -2.74 -14.13 5.70
N ALA A 213 -1.98 -15.21 5.46
CA ALA A 213 -0.58 -15.31 5.88
C ALA A 213 0.32 -14.21 5.27
N LEU A 214 0.08 -13.79 4.03
CA LEU A 214 0.80 -12.68 3.39
C LEU A 214 0.58 -11.34 4.08
N LEU A 215 -0.61 -11.12 4.65
CA LEU A 215 -0.98 -9.88 5.31
C LEU A 215 -0.72 -9.89 6.81
N GLU A 216 -0.33 -11.01 7.42
CA GLU A 216 0.10 -11.03 8.81
C GLU A 216 1.32 -10.10 9.05
N PRO A 217 1.39 -9.42 10.20
CA PRO A 217 0.43 -9.44 11.31
C PRO A 217 -0.74 -8.45 11.12
N HIS A 218 -0.84 -7.76 9.97
CA HIS A 218 -1.81 -6.70 9.67
C HIS A 218 -3.06 -7.22 8.93
N TRP A 219 -3.60 -8.33 9.40
CA TRP A 219 -4.80 -8.95 8.83
C TRP A 219 -6.01 -7.99 8.82
N GLU A 220 -6.01 -6.95 9.66
CA GLU A 220 -7.03 -5.90 9.70
C GLU A 220 -7.15 -5.18 8.34
N VAL A 221 -6.03 -4.99 7.64
CA VAL A 221 -6.01 -4.37 6.31
C VAL A 221 -6.77 -5.23 5.30
N LEU A 222 -6.59 -6.55 5.36
CA LEU A 222 -7.37 -7.47 4.53
C LEU A 222 -8.86 -7.38 4.88
N LEU A 223 -9.20 -7.46 6.18
CA LEU A 223 -10.59 -7.38 6.62
C LEU A 223 -11.30 -6.12 6.13
N ALA A 224 -10.63 -4.96 6.16
CA ALA A 224 -11.19 -3.71 5.64
C ALA A 224 -11.59 -3.82 4.16
N HIS A 225 -10.72 -4.38 3.31
CA HIS A 225 -11.04 -4.64 1.90
C HIS A 225 -12.17 -5.66 1.73
N LEU A 226 -12.26 -6.69 2.58
CA LEU A 226 -13.34 -7.68 2.50
C LEU A 226 -14.70 -7.09 2.91
N VAL A 227 -14.73 -6.21 3.90
CA VAL A 227 -15.94 -5.48 4.28
C VAL A 227 -16.37 -4.55 3.14
N ASN A 228 -15.44 -3.78 2.58
CA ASN A 228 -15.70 -2.91 1.42
C ASN A 228 -16.18 -3.70 0.21
N PHE A 229 -15.56 -4.84 -0.11
CA PHE A 229 -16.00 -5.72 -1.19
C PHE A 229 -17.48 -6.13 -1.04
N ARG A 230 -17.91 -6.50 0.18
CA ARG A 230 -19.30 -6.89 0.44
C ARG A 230 -20.28 -5.72 0.30
N PHE A 231 -19.84 -4.49 0.58
CA PHE A 231 -20.61 -3.28 0.31
C PHE A 231 -20.70 -2.98 -1.19
N VAL A 232 -19.59 -3.10 -1.92
CA VAL A 232 -19.51 -2.84 -3.37
C VAL A 232 -20.30 -3.89 -4.17
N TYR A 233 -20.24 -5.16 -3.77
CA TYR A 233 -20.90 -6.28 -4.44
C TYR A 233 -21.75 -7.14 -3.47
N PRO A 234 -22.89 -6.63 -2.98
CA PRO A 234 -23.72 -7.35 -2.01
C PRO A 234 -24.24 -8.69 -2.54
N SER A 235 -24.47 -8.81 -3.86
CA SER A 235 -24.89 -10.07 -4.50
C SER A 235 -23.76 -11.08 -4.72
N GLU A 236 -22.50 -10.67 -4.60
CA GLU A 236 -21.32 -11.52 -4.84
C GLU A 236 -20.53 -11.79 -3.55
N HIS A 237 -21.11 -11.51 -2.39
CA HIS A 237 -20.45 -11.67 -1.09
C HIS A 237 -19.94 -13.10 -0.83
N GLU A 238 -20.54 -14.10 -1.48
CA GLU A 238 -20.17 -15.51 -1.47
C GLU A 238 -18.84 -15.83 -2.18
N ARG A 239 -18.28 -14.88 -2.94
CA ARG A 239 -16.92 -14.98 -3.50
C ARG A 239 -15.86 -15.11 -2.41
N ILE A 240 -16.17 -14.62 -1.20
CA ILE A 240 -15.35 -14.78 0.00
C ILE A 240 -15.90 -15.96 0.79
N PRO A 241 -15.10 -17.02 1.07
CA PRO A 241 -15.55 -18.14 1.87
C PRO A 241 -16.00 -17.69 3.27
N PRO A 242 -17.12 -18.22 3.81
CA PRO A 242 -17.62 -17.82 5.12
C PRO A 242 -16.63 -18.03 6.28
N TRP A 243 -15.69 -18.97 6.15
CA TRP A 243 -14.67 -19.19 7.18
C TRP A 243 -13.67 -18.04 7.26
N VAL A 244 -13.34 -17.39 6.14
CA VAL A 244 -12.40 -16.24 6.10
C VAL A 244 -12.98 -15.08 6.90
N MET A 245 -14.25 -14.76 6.65
CA MET A 245 -14.93 -13.69 7.40
C MET A 245 -15.04 -14.04 8.88
N ARG A 246 -15.40 -15.29 9.23
CA ARG A 246 -15.50 -15.71 10.64
C ARG A 246 -14.16 -15.68 11.36
N GLU A 247 -13.08 -16.09 10.70
CA GLU A 247 -11.71 -16.02 11.23
C GLU A 247 -11.33 -14.57 11.57
N LEU A 248 -11.42 -13.67 10.59
CA LEU A 248 -10.98 -12.28 10.77
C LEU A 248 -11.89 -11.50 11.73
N LEU A 249 -13.20 -11.70 11.68
CA LEU A 249 -14.12 -11.09 12.66
C LEU A 249 -13.91 -11.64 14.07
N GLY A 250 -13.61 -12.95 14.21
CA GLY A 250 -13.27 -13.54 15.51
C GLY A 250 -12.01 -12.93 16.13
N ARG A 251 -11.03 -12.53 15.30
CA ARG A 251 -9.85 -11.80 15.79
C ARG A 251 -10.19 -10.39 16.28
N VAL A 252 -11.12 -9.70 15.62
CA VAL A 252 -11.66 -8.42 16.12
C VAL A 252 -12.35 -8.64 17.46
N GLU A 253 -13.20 -9.67 17.61
CA GLU A 253 -13.85 -10.00 18.88
C GLU A 253 -12.83 -10.23 20.01
N GLN A 254 -11.71 -10.91 19.71
CA GLN A 254 -10.63 -11.09 20.68
C GLN A 254 -9.94 -9.76 21.04
N GLN A 255 -9.74 -8.86 20.07
CA GLN A 255 -9.18 -7.53 20.32
C GLN A 255 -10.09 -6.68 21.21
N LEU A 256 -11.42 -6.78 21.07
CA LEU A 256 -12.39 -6.03 21.88
C LEU A 256 -12.29 -6.32 23.39
N VAL A 257 -11.80 -7.51 23.76
CA VAL A 257 -11.60 -7.91 25.17
C VAL A 257 -10.13 -7.86 25.61
N SER A 258 -9.23 -7.52 24.69
CA SER A 258 -7.80 -7.41 24.97
C SER A 258 -7.46 -6.07 25.60
N GLN A 259 -6.40 -6.04 26.43
CA GLN A 259 -5.88 -4.76 26.92
C GLN A 259 -5.19 -4.01 25.77
N PRO A 260 -5.34 -2.68 25.69
CA PRO A 260 -4.60 -1.87 24.75
C PRO A 260 -3.08 -2.09 24.90
N VAL A 261 -2.37 -2.04 23.79
CA VAL A 261 -0.90 -2.05 23.80
C VAL A 261 -0.42 -0.81 24.55
N ALA A 262 0.50 -1.00 25.50
CA ALA A 262 1.00 0.09 26.35
C ALA A 262 1.78 1.16 25.56
N GLU A 263 2.33 0.77 24.42
CA GLU A 263 3.10 1.66 23.55
C GLU A 263 2.20 2.33 22.51
N PRO A 264 2.19 3.67 22.42
CA PRO A 264 1.40 4.40 21.43
C PRO A 264 2.11 4.30 20.07
N VAL A 265 1.71 3.34 19.23
CA VAL A 265 2.22 3.14 17.86
C VAL A 265 1.18 3.58 16.85
N CYS A 266 1.58 4.37 15.85
CA CYS A 266 0.76 4.68 14.67
C CYS A 266 1.19 3.78 13.52
N ARG A 267 0.27 2.92 13.07
CA ARG A 267 0.43 2.08 11.87
C ARG A 267 -0.11 2.75 10.60
N GLY A 268 -0.72 3.93 10.72
CA GLY A 268 -1.29 4.66 9.59
C GLY A 268 -0.26 5.02 8.53
N THR A 269 1.00 5.25 8.91
CA THR A 269 2.13 5.48 8.00
C THR A 269 2.43 4.31 7.04
N LEU A 270 1.94 3.10 7.35
CA LEU A 270 1.99 1.94 6.45
C LEU A 270 0.95 2.00 5.33
N LEU A 271 -0.10 2.80 5.49
CA LEU A 271 -1.21 3.01 4.55
C LEU A 271 -1.07 4.32 3.77
N SER A 272 -0.73 5.40 4.48
CA SER A 272 -0.44 6.71 3.91
C SER A 272 0.63 7.38 4.75
N ARG A 273 1.75 7.77 4.11
CA ARG A 273 2.82 8.44 4.87
C ARG A 273 2.45 9.87 5.23
N THR A 274 1.83 10.59 4.30
CA THR A 274 1.54 12.02 4.41
C THR A 274 0.35 12.26 5.34
N GLU A 275 -0.71 11.46 5.21
CA GLU A 275 -1.95 11.72 5.96
C GLU A 275 -1.83 11.37 7.45
N TYR A 276 -0.85 10.54 7.83
CA TYR A 276 -0.56 10.16 9.22
C TYR A 276 0.74 10.77 9.76
N GLU A 277 1.31 11.78 9.09
CA GLU A 277 2.53 12.45 9.55
C GLU A 277 2.29 13.16 10.90
N ILE A 278 1.14 13.80 11.06
CA ILE A 278 0.76 14.51 12.29
C ILE A 278 0.74 13.58 13.51
N ASP A 279 0.28 12.34 13.34
CA ASP A 279 0.24 11.34 14.41
C ASP A 279 1.62 11.09 15.02
N VAL A 280 2.64 11.06 14.16
CA VAL A 280 4.03 10.78 14.56
C VAL A 280 4.75 12.04 15.01
N GLN A 281 4.61 13.14 14.28
CA GLN A 281 5.39 14.36 14.52
C GLN A 281 4.85 15.20 15.69
N GLU A 282 3.53 15.19 15.90
CA GLU A 282 2.86 16.09 16.84
C GLU A 282 2.09 15.35 17.94
N TRP A 283 1.40 14.25 17.61
CA TRP A 283 0.55 13.54 18.58
C TRP A 283 1.29 12.49 19.42
N GLY A 284 2.61 12.33 19.21
CA GLY A 284 3.49 11.52 20.05
C GLY A 284 3.40 10.01 19.84
N PHE A 285 2.80 9.56 18.73
CA PHE A 285 2.83 8.14 18.36
C PHE A 285 4.19 7.76 17.77
N ARG A 286 4.65 6.54 18.06
CA ARG A 286 5.82 5.96 17.39
C ARG A 286 5.43 5.49 16.00
N ASP A 287 6.26 5.80 15.01
CA ASP A 287 6.06 5.36 13.64
C ASP A 287 6.29 3.84 13.51
N ALA A 288 5.29 3.11 13.04
CA ALA A 288 5.41 1.69 12.74
C ALA A 288 6.49 1.38 11.68
N ARG A 289 6.80 2.32 10.78
CA ARG A 289 7.87 2.15 9.77
C ARG A 289 9.27 2.21 10.37
N ALA A 290 9.47 2.92 11.47
CA ALA A 290 10.77 3.01 12.13
C ALA A 290 11.22 1.65 12.71
N GLN A 291 10.27 0.77 13.04
CA GLN A 291 10.53 -0.58 13.52
C GLN A 291 11.10 -1.48 12.42
N LEU A 292 10.90 -1.16 11.14
CA LEU A 292 11.40 -1.94 9.99
C LEU A 292 12.87 -1.65 9.66
N LEU A 293 13.39 -0.50 10.09
CA LEU A 293 14.78 -0.08 9.82
C LEU A 293 15.77 -0.59 10.89
N SER A 294 15.28 -1.27 11.91
CA SER A 294 16.07 -1.79 13.05
C SER A 294 16.16 -3.32 13.09
N SER A 295 15.60 -4.00 12.07
CA SER A 295 15.61 -5.45 11.86
C SER A 295 16.36 -5.81 10.59
#